data_AF-X0Q9W2-F1
#
_entry.id   AF-X0Q9W2-F1
#
_cell.length_a   1.000
_cell.length_b   1.000
_cell.length_c   1.000
_cell.angle_alpha   90.00
_cell.angle_beta   90.00
_cell.angle_gamma   90.00
#
_symmetry.space_group_name_H-M   'P 1'
#
loop_
_entity.id
_entity.type
_entity.pdbx_description
1 polymer ?
#
loop_
_entity_poly.entity_id
_entity_poly.type
_entity_poly.pdbx_seq_one_letter_code
_entity_poly.pdbx_strand_id
1 'polypeptide(L)'
;MKSTHKSQTARFNALKQYQNDRDPKEPLFNFARCAVHFALDNQEVYMTTRLAAAKTFFLPFNKGNNGGSGNPLNPGGFKTSYLWEEVLAQDSLINLLGHFVRLGCDDPDIKNPKINDKTLYFPRYHQMNVVRKLMADVQDYGVGKRYLIQHSAGSGKSNSITWLAYQLIEAIPTQAMITILSTH
;
A
#
# COMPACT_ATOMS: atom_id res chain seq x y z
N MET A 1 1.00 17.32 -25.15
CA MET A 1 1.40 16.09 -25.87
C MET A 1 0.27 15.06 -25.72
N LYS A 2 -0.59 14.91 -26.74
CA LYS A 2 -1.75 13.99 -26.71
C LYS A 2 -1.30 12.60 -27.15
N SER A 3 -0.99 11.72 -26.20
CA SER A 3 -0.84 10.29 -26.50
C SER A 3 -2.23 9.63 -26.43
N THR A 4 -2.85 9.52 -27.59
CA THR A 4 -4.15 8.85 -27.79
C THR A 4 -3.90 7.40 -28.19
N HIS A 5 -3.55 6.52 -27.25
CA HIS A 5 -3.68 5.07 -27.42
C HIS A 5 -4.92 4.60 -26.67
N LYS A 6 -6.09 4.74 -27.30
CA LYS A 6 -7.43 4.45 -26.73
C LYS A 6 -7.74 2.96 -26.48
N SER A 7 -6.79 2.05 -26.71
CA SER A 7 -7.01 0.60 -26.59
C SER A 7 -6.08 -0.13 -25.61
N GLN A 8 -5.20 0.60 -24.91
CA GLN A 8 -4.28 0.01 -23.94
C GLN A 8 -4.50 0.63 -22.57
N THR A 9 -5.32 0.00 -21.74
CA THR A 9 -5.45 0.37 -20.32
C THR A 9 -4.71 -0.63 -19.45
N ALA A 10 -4.24 -0.20 -18.28
CA ALA A 10 -3.66 -1.06 -17.26
C ALA A 10 -4.57 -2.24 -16.95
N ARG A 11 -5.86 -1.91 -16.78
CA ARG A 11 -6.92 -2.84 -16.44
C ARG A 11 -7.08 -3.95 -17.47
N PHE A 12 -6.85 -3.66 -18.76
CA PHE A 12 -7.00 -4.66 -19.82
C PHE A 12 -5.69 -5.32 -20.20
N ASN A 13 -4.58 -4.59 -20.37
CA ASN A 13 -3.36 -5.17 -20.93
C ASN A 13 -2.39 -5.64 -19.86
N ALA A 14 -2.10 -4.80 -18.86
CA ALA A 14 -1.13 -5.15 -17.82
C ALA A 14 -1.65 -6.28 -16.93
N LEU A 15 -2.94 -6.25 -16.57
CA LEU A 15 -3.59 -7.33 -15.82
C LEU A 15 -3.62 -8.64 -16.62
N LYS A 16 -3.99 -8.60 -17.92
CA LYS A 16 -3.99 -9.79 -18.77
C LYS A 16 -2.59 -10.37 -18.93
N GLN A 17 -1.56 -9.54 -19.06
CA GLN A 17 -0.19 -10.02 -19.16
C GLN A 17 0.20 -10.81 -17.91
N TYR A 18 -0.09 -10.30 -16.72
CA TYR A 18 0.14 -11.05 -15.47
C TYR A 18 -0.69 -12.33 -15.36
N GLN A 19 -1.90 -12.34 -15.90
CA GLN A 19 -2.82 -13.49 -15.81
C GLN A 19 -2.52 -14.59 -16.82
N ASN A 20 -2.06 -14.23 -18.02
CA ASN A 20 -1.96 -15.14 -19.17
C ASN A 20 -0.52 -15.41 -19.63
N ASP A 21 0.38 -14.43 -19.47
CA ASP A 21 1.72 -14.48 -20.10
C ASP A 21 2.84 -14.69 -19.07
N ARG A 22 2.53 -14.64 -17.77
CA ARG A 22 3.49 -14.85 -16.67
C ARG A 22 3.18 -16.15 -15.94
N ASP A 23 4.13 -17.08 -15.90
CA ASP A 23 3.98 -18.31 -15.12
C ASP A 23 4.33 -18.02 -13.65
N PRO A 24 3.38 -18.17 -12.70
CA PRO A 24 3.66 -17.98 -11.27
C PRO A 24 4.72 -18.91 -10.70
N LYS A 25 5.12 -19.97 -11.42
CA LYS A 25 6.18 -20.90 -11.05
C LYS A 25 7.59 -20.37 -11.36
N GLU A 26 7.71 -19.31 -12.16
CA GLU A 26 9.02 -18.69 -12.37
C GLU A 26 9.55 -18.14 -11.04
N PRO A 27 10.86 -18.27 -10.75
CA PRO A 27 11.43 -17.90 -9.45
C PRO A 27 11.10 -16.49 -8.96
N LEU A 28 10.96 -15.52 -9.87
CA LEU A 28 10.61 -14.14 -9.58
C LEU A 28 9.16 -13.98 -9.09
N PHE A 29 8.25 -14.83 -9.58
CA PHE A 29 6.81 -14.77 -9.33
C PHE A 29 6.35 -15.68 -8.20
N ASN A 30 7.26 -16.47 -7.64
CA ASN A 30 7.01 -17.27 -6.45
C ASN A 30 6.48 -16.39 -5.31
N PHE A 31 5.49 -16.92 -4.60
CA PHE A 31 4.85 -16.20 -3.50
C PHE A 31 5.87 -15.71 -2.45
N ALA A 32 5.67 -14.48 -1.98
CA ALA A 32 6.53 -13.77 -1.04
C ALA A 32 7.98 -13.47 -1.50
N ARG A 33 8.31 -13.63 -2.79
CA ARG A 33 9.55 -13.08 -3.37
C ARG A 33 9.44 -11.59 -3.69
N CYS A 34 8.30 -11.17 -4.22
CA CYS A 34 7.93 -9.78 -4.40
C CYS A 34 6.96 -9.35 -3.31
N ALA A 35 7.20 -8.17 -2.71
CA ALA A 35 6.27 -7.60 -1.72
C ALA A 35 4.92 -7.26 -2.36
N VAL A 36 4.94 -6.83 -3.62
CA VAL A 36 3.77 -6.43 -4.41
C VAL A 36 4.12 -6.44 -5.91
N HIS A 37 3.12 -6.72 -6.74
CA HIS A 37 3.16 -6.52 -8.18
C HIS A 37 2.24 -5.35 -8.54
N PHE A 38 2.78 -4.31 -9.16
CA PHE A 38 1.99 -3.20 -9.68
C PHE A 38 1.72 -3.38 -11.18
N ALA A 39 0.50 -3.05 -11.59
CA ALA A 39 0.06 -2.98 -12.97
C ALA A 39 -0.67 -1.64 -13.16
N LEU A 40 -0.14 -0.76 -14.02
CA LEU A 40 -0.60 0.62 -14.12
C LEU A 40 -0.58 1.17 -15.55
N ASP A 41 -1.28 2.28 -15.73
CA ASP A 41 -1.26 3.13 -16.92
C ASP A 41 -1.22 4.61 -16.46
N ASN A 42 -1.52 5.53 -17.36
CA ASN A 42 -1.49 6.97 -17.06
C ASN A 42 -2.63 7.45 -16.13
N GLN A 43 -3.61 6.59 -15.85
CA GLN A 43 -4.83 6.92 -15.12
C GLN A 43 -5.00 6.13 -13.82
N GLU A 44 -4.72 4.82 -13.83
CA GLU A 44 -5.00 3.92 -12.71
C GLU A 44 -3.83 2.99 -12.40
N VAL A 45 -3.71 2.64 -11.12
CA VAL A 45 -2.79 1.63 -10.59
C VAL A 45 -3.58 0.51 -9.95
N TYR A 46 -3.19 -0.72 -10.26
CA TYR A 46 -3.68 -1.95 -9.67
C TYR A 46 -2.51 -2.70 -9.04
N MET A 47 -2.78 -3.49 -8.02
CA MET A 47 -1.78 -4.26 -7.30
C MET A 47 -2.24 -5.67 -6.95
N THR A 48 -1.30 -6.58 -6.80
CA THR A 48 -1.54 -7.90 -6.21
C THR A 48 -0.30 -8.37 -5.45
N THR A 49 -0.48 -9.15 -4.39
CA THR A 49 0.62 -9.75 -3.60
C THR A 49 0.84 -11.22 -3.92
N ARG A 50 -0.02 -11.82 -4.74
CA ARG A 50 0.08 -13.24 -5.12
C ARG A 50 -0.46 -13.46 -6.52
N LEU A 51 0.39 -13.96 -7.41
CA LEU A 51 0.01 -14.39 -8.75
C LEU A 51 -0.59 -15.81 -8.70
N ALA A 52 -1.67 -16.00 -9.44
CA ALA A 52 -2.40 -17.25 -9.56
C ALA A 52 -2.92 -17.44 -11.01
N ALA A 53 -2.10 -17.06 -12.00
CA ALA A 53 -2.45 -17.04 -13.42
C ALA A 53 -3.81 -16.35 -13.65
N ALA A 54 -4.74 -16.96 -14.39
CA ALA A 54 -6.08 -16.43 -14.64
C ALA A 54 -6.90 -16.14 -13.36
N LYS A 55 -6.58 -16.76 -12.23
CA LYS A 55 -7.23 -16.52 -10.92
C LYS A 55 -6.60 -15.37 -10.14
N THR A 56 -5.58 -14.72 -10.67
CA THR A 56 -4.93 -13.58 -10.01
C THR A 56 -5.95 -12.47 -9.79
N PHE A 57 -6.11 -12.09 -8.52
CA PHE A 57 -6.98 -11.00 -8.13
C PHE A 57 -6.16 -9.73 -7.93
N PHE A 58 -6.59 -8.66 -8.60
CA PHE A 58 -5.96 -7.34 -8.52
C PHE A 58 -6.86 -6.36 -7.77
N LEU A 59 -6.26 -5.65 -6.82
CA LEU A 59 -6.89 -4.59 -6.05
C LEU A 59 -6.50 -3.22 -6.61
N PRO A 60 -7.41 -2.23 -6.64
CA PRO A 60 -7.04 -0.88 -7.01
C PRO A 60 -6.13 -0.27 -5.93
N PHE A 61 -5.06 0.39 -6.37
CA PHE A 61 -4.12 1.13 -5.53
C PHE A 61 -4.16 2.63 -5.86
N ASN A 62 -5.38 3.18 -5.94
CA ASN A 62 -5.64 4.54 -6.39
C ASN A 62 -5.90 5.51 -5.22
N LYS A 63 -5.64 6.80 -5.42
CA LYS A 63 -5.85 7.91 -4.48
C LYS A 63 -7.31 8.20 -4.15
N GLY A 64 -8.25 7.70 -4.94
CA GLY A 64 -9.64 8.14 -4.94
C GLY A 64 -9.80 9.52 -5.57
N ASN A 65 -11.02 9.87 -5.97
CA ASN A 65 -11.31 11.17 -6.59
C ASN A 65 -12.66 11.70 -6.12
N ASN A 66 -12.65 12.67 -5.19
CA ASN A 66 -13.85 13.29 -4.62
C ASN A 66 -14.90 12.29 -4.11
N GLY A 67 -14.47 11.25 -3.39
CA GLY A 67 -15.33 10.16 -2.90
C GLY A 67 -15.57 9.03 -3.90
N GLY A 68 -15.13 9.20 -5.15
CA GLY A 68 -15.17 8.18 -6.21
C GLY A 68 -13.88 7.38 -6.37
N SER A 69 -13.91 6.43 -7.31
CA SER A 69 -12.76 5.61 -7.70
C SER A 69 -11.76 6.37 -8.59
N GLY A 70 -10.60 5.75 -8.83
CA GLY A 70 -9.55 6.30 -9.68
C GLY A 70 -8.68 7.34 -8.97
N ASN A 71 -7.99 8.16 -9.76
CA ASN A 71 -7.02 9.15 -9.27
C ASN A 71 -7.46 10.58 -9.64
N PRO A 72 -7.14 11.59 -8.82
CA PRO A 72 -7.39 12.98 -9.16
C PRO A 72 -6.56 13.39 -10.38
N LEU A 73 -6.94 14.49 -11.02
CA LEU A 73 -6.14 15.07 -12.10
C LEU A 73 -4.81 15.58 -11.54
N ASN A 74 -3.72 15.29 -12.25
CA ASN A 74 -2.42 15.89 -12.01
C ASN A 74 -2.12 16.89 -13.13
N PRO A 75 -2.15 18.22 -12.89
CA PRO A 75 -1.85 19.21 -13.91
C PRO A 75 -0.42 19.11 -14.47
N GLY A 76 0.52 18.59 -13.68
CA GLY A 76 1.94 18.49 -14.04
C GLY A 76 2.35 17.16 -14.66
N GLY A 77 1.45 16.19 -14.81
CA GLY A 77 1.85 14.86 -15.27
C GLY A 77 0.73 13.81 -15.31
N PHE A 78 1.13 12.55 -15.16
CA PHE A 78 0.19 11.43 -15.13
C PHE A 78 -0.56 11.37 -13.80
N LYS A 79 -1.81 10.87 -13.82
CA LYS A 79 -2.59 10.72 -12.58
C LYS A 79 -1.98 9.68 -11.63
N THR A 80 -1.13 8.80 -12.17
CA THR A 80 -0.43 7.73 -11.46
C THR A 80 0.96 8.13 -10.96
N SER A 81 1.37 9.39 -11.15
CA SER A 81 2.72 9.85 -10.79
C SER A 81 3.08 9.70 -9.33
N TYR A 82 2.09 9.76 -8.46
CA TYR A 82 2.24 9.48 -7.04
C TYR A 82 2.87 8.12 -6.74
N LEU A 83 2.76 7.15 -7.65
CA LEU A 83 3.40 5.85 -7.43
C LEU A 83 4.93 6.02 -7.32
N TRP A 84 5.57 6.72 -8.23
CA TRP A 84 7.03 6.94 -8.17
C TRP A 84 7.43 8.16 -7.34
N GLU A 85 6.62 9.21 -7.31
CA GLU A 85 6.93 10.45 -6.60
C GLU A 85 6.72 10.34 -5.08
N GLU A 86 5.75 9.53 -4.64
CA GLU A 86 5.32 9.48 -3.24
C GLU A 86 5.47 8.08 -2.65
N VAL A 87 4.99 7.03 -3.34
CA VAL A 87 4.94 5.67 -2.77
C VAL A 87 6.30 4.97 -2.85
N LEU A 88 6.99 5.08 -3.98
CA LEU A 88 8.30 4.44 -4.22
C LEU A 88 9.49 5.37 -3.96
N ALA A 89 9.23 6.60 -3.49
CA ALA A 89 10.29 7.46 -2.96
C ALA A 89 11.05 6.74 -1.83
N GLN A 90 12.36 6.96 -1.72
CA GLN A 90 13.25 6.17 -0.86
C GLN A 90 12.74 6.00 0.58
N ASP A 91 12.49 7.10 1.29
CA ASP A 91 12.03 7.06 2.69
C ASP A 91 10.65 6.41 2.83
N SER A 92 9.78 6.68 1.85
CA SER A 92 8.44 6.11 1.79
C SER A 92 8.47 4.60 1.58
N LEU A 93 9.35 4.11 0.70
CA LEU A 93 9.54 2.69 0.43
C LEU A 93 10.13 1.97 1.65
N ILE A 94 11.11 2.56 2.32
CA ILE A 94 11.68 2.00 3.55
C ILE A 94 10.61 1.90 4.64
N ASN A 95 9.85 2.97 4.87
CA ASN A 95 8.73 2.95 5.83
C ASN A 95 7.67 1.91 5.46
N LEU A 96 7.37 1.77 4.16
CA LEU A 96 6.39 0.80 3.66
C LEU A 96 6.82 -0.64 3.94
N LEU A 97 8.07 -0.97 3.61
CA LEU A 97 8.63 -2.31 3.83
C LEU A 97 8.80 -2.62 5.33
N GLY A 98 9.21 -1.64 6.13
CA GLY A 98 9.45 -1.81 7.57
C GLY A 98 8.17 -1.95 8.40
N HIS A 99 7.13 -1.18 8.08
CA HIS A 99 5.97 -1.05 8.98
C HIS A 99 4.63 -1.53 8.40
N PHE A 100 4.52 -1.68 7.08
CA PHE A 100 3.25 -2.06 6.46
C PHE A 100 3.26 -3.46 5.87
N VAL A 101 4.34 -3.87 5.22
CA VAL A 101 4.41 -5.20 4.60
C VAL A 101 4.50 -6.27 5.68
N ARG A 102 3.51 -7.17 5.71
CA ARG A 102 3.45 -8.26 6.70
C ARG A 102 3.13 -9.57 6.02
N LEU A 103 3.77 -10.65 6.47
CA LEU A 103 3.41 -12.01 6.11
C LEU A 103 2.77 -12.69 7.34
N GLY A 104 1.50 -13.09 7.25
CA GLY A 104 0.73 -13.65 8.37
C GLY A 104 -0.10 -14.85 7.97
N CYS A 105 -0.76 -15.51 8.93
CA CYS A 105 -1.73 -16.56 8.68
C CYS A 105 -3.06 -16.11 9.28
N ASP A 106 -4.12 -16.09 8.47
CA ASP A 106 -5.46 -15.72 8.93
C ASP A 106 -6.18 -16.89 9.62
N ASP A 107 -5.75 -18.12 9.35
CA ASP A 107 -6.34 -19.34 9.91
C ASP A 107 -5.79 -19.56 11.34
N PRO A 108 -6.63 -19.48 12.39
CA PRO A 108 -6.21 -19.64 13.77
C PRO A 108 -5.87 -21.09 14.14
N ASP A 109 -6.33 -22.09 13.37
CA ASP A 109 -6.09 -23.50 13.66
C ASP A 109 -4.68 -23.94 13.22
N ILE A 110 -4.03 -23.17 12.34
CA ILE A 110 -2.70 -23.45 11.83
C ILE A 110 -1.62 -22.84 12.74
N LYS A 111 -1.10 -23.64 13.67
CA LYS A 111 -0.05 -23.20 14.61
C LYS A 111 1.32 -22.93 13.96
N ASN A 112 1.68 -23.71 12.94
CA ASN A 112 2.96 -23.62 12.23
C ASN A 112 2.71 -23.47 10.72
N PRO A 113 2.28 -22.28 10.25
CA PRO A 113 1.88 -22.09 8.87
C PRO A 113 3.08 -22.20 7.94
N LYS A 114 2.94 -23.02 6.89
CA LYS A 114 3.88 -23.06 5.78
C LYS A 114 3.69 -21.82 4.92
N ILE A 115 4.61 -21.59 3.98
CA ILE A 115 4.56 -20.40 3.11
C ILE A 115 3.24 -20.28 2.35
N ASN A 116 2.66 -21.39 1.91
CA ASN A 116 1.40 -21.38 1.14
C ASN A 116 0.15 -21.11 1.99
N ASP A 117 0.24 -21.32 3.30
CA ASP A 117 -0.82 -21.04 4.27
C ASP A 117 -0.84 -19.56 4.69
N LYS A 118 0.20 -18.81 4.30
CA LYS A 118 0.37 -17.41 4.65
C LYS A 118 -0.26 -16.46 3.63
N THR A 119 -0.75 -15.34 4.14
CA THR A 119 -1.19 -14.16 3.40
C THR A 119 -0.10 -13.09 3.48
N LEU A 120 0.30 -12.53 2.35
CA LEU A 120 1.16 -11.36 2.27
C LEU A 120 0.28 -10.12 2.17
N TYR A 121 0.32 -9.31 3.22
CA TYR A 121 -0.41 -8.05 3.31
C TYR A 121 0.47 -6.92 2.82
N PHE A 122 -0.07 -6.20 1.86
CA PHE A 122 0.44 -4.91 1.41
C PHE A 122 -0.72 -3.92 1.51
N PRO A 123 -0.49 -2.70 2.02
CA PRO A 123 -1.58 -1.77 2.29
C PRO A 123 -2.19 -1.26 1.00
N ARG A 124 -3.50 -1.03 0.98
CA ARG A 124 -4.12 -0.22 -0.08
C ARG A 124 -3.77 1.25 0.15
N TYR A 125 -3.75 2.03 -0.92
CA TYR A 125 -3.29 3.43 -0.87
C TYR A 125 -3.97 4.24 0.25
N HIS A 126 -5.30 4.18 0.36
CA HIS A 126 -6.04 4.90 1.40
C HIS A 126 -5.70 4.45 2.82
N GLN A 127 -5.42 3.16 3.03
CA GLN A 127 -5.04 2.64 4.35
C GLN A 127 -3.67 3.18 4.74
N MET A 128 -2.69 3.09 3.84
CA MET A 128 -1.35 3.65 4.01
C MET A 128 -1.40 5.16 4.29
N ASN A 129 -2.15 5.91 3.48
CA ASN A 129 -2.28 7.36 3.60
C ASN A 129 -2.90 7.79 4.94
N VAL A 130 -3.95 7.09 5.40
CA VAL A 130 -4.57 7.36 6.71
C VAL A 130 -3.56 7.14 7.83
N VAL A 131 -2.85 6.02 7.84
CA VAL A 131 -1.88 5.72 8.90
C VAL A 131 -0.75 6.75 8.91
N ARG A 132 -0.20 7.11 7.75
CA ARG A 132 0.86 8.13 7.64
C ARG A 132 0.42 9.49 8.17
N LYS A 133 -0.79 9.95 7.83
CA LYS A 133 -1.33 11.22 8.32
C LYS A 133 -1.48 11.24 9.85
N LEU A 134 -1.92 10.13 10.43
CA LEU A 134 -2.06 10.01 11.88
C LEU A 134 -0.70 9.97 12.58
N MET A 135 0.27 9.25 12.01
CA MET A 135 1.64 9.23 12.54
C MET A 135 2.29 10.62 12.49
N ALA A 136 2.12 11.34 11.39
CA ALA A 136 2.61 12.71 11.28
C ALA A 136 1.98 13.63 12.33
N ASP A 137 0.65 13.58 12.51
CA ASP A 137 0.00 14.39 13.55
C ASP A 137 0.50 14.03 14.96
N VAL A 138 0.69 12.75 15.27
CA VAL A 138 1.23 12.31 16.57
C VAL A 138 2.69 12.75 16.76
N GLN A 139 3.50 12.77 15.70
CA GLN A 139 4.88 13.26 15.77
C GLN A 139 4.95 14.77 16.03
N ASP A 140 4.02 15.54 15.44
CA ASP A 140 3.99 17.00 15.54
C ASP A 140 3.33 17.48 16.84
N TYR A 141 2.27 16.80 17.31
CA TYR A 141 1.41 17.28 18.40
C TYR A 141 1.33 16.33 19.61
N GLY A 142 1.97 15.16 19.55
CA GLY A 142 1.90 14.15 20.60
C GLY A 142 0.61 13.32 20.58
N VAL A 143 0.48 12.44 21.58
CA VAL A 143 -0.67 11.53 21.73
C VAL A 143 -1.88 12.21 22.40
N GLY A 144 -3.07 11.61 22.28
CA GLY A 144 -4.26 11.99 23.06
C GLY A 144 -5.39 12.67 22.27
N LYS A 145 -5.17 12.99 20.99
CA LYS A 145 -6.24 13.46 20.10
C LYS A 145 -7.22 12.34 19.72
N ARG A 146 -8.44 12.73 19.36
CA ARG A 146 -9.48 11.82 18.85
C ARG A 146 -9.63 12.01 17.34
N TYR A 147 -9.56 10.91 16.59
CA TYR A 147 -9.67 10.93 15.13
C TYR A 147 -10.93 10.17 14.67
N LEU A 148 -11.68 10.76 13.74
CA LEU A 148 -12.76 10.09 13.05
C LEU A 148 -12.29 9.70 11.65
N ILE A 149 -12.11 8.41 11.42
CA ILE A 149 -11.66 7.88 10.13
C ILE A 149 -12.84 7.18 9.46
N GLN A 150 -13.28 7.71 8.33
CA GLN A 150 -14.36 7.12 7.55
C GLN A 150 -13.82 6.16 6.49
N HIS A 151 -14.24 4.91 6.61
CA HIS A 151 -13.86 3.82 5.71
C HIS A 151 -15.12 3.05 5.33
N SER A 152 -15.30 2.76 4.03
CA SER A 152 -16.40 1.93 3.55
C SER A 152 -16.38 0.52 4.16
N ALA A 153 -17.54 -0.14 4.25
CA ALA A 153 -17.61 -1.55 4.66
C ALA A 153 -16.72 -2.43 3.76
N GLY A 154 -16.05 -3.44 4.33
CA GLY A 154 -15.14 -4.33 3.59
C GLY A 154 -13.81 -3.72 3.14
N SER A 155 -13.49 -2.48 3.54
CA SER A 155 -12.25 -1.81 3.13
C SER A 155 -10.98 -2.25 3.86
N GLY A 156 -11.04 -3.28 4.71
CA GLY A 156 -9.90 -3.74 5.50
C GLY A 156 -9.49 -2.76 6.61
N LYS A 157 -10.46 -2.10 7.25
CA LYS A 157 -10.24 -1.15 8.36
C LYS A 157 -9.32 -1.68 9.46
N SER A 158 -9.47 -2.95 9.82
CA SER A 158 -8.70 -3.60 10.88
C SER A 158 -7.20 -3.53 10.60
N ASN A 159 -6.77 -3.67 9.34
CA ASN A 159 -5.35 -3.59 8.98
C ASN A 159 -4.80 -2.18 9.23
N SER A 160 -5.56 -1.12 8.89
CA SER A 160 -5.17 0.26 9.20
C SER A 160 -4.96 0.47 10.69
N ILE A 161 -5.85 -0.09 11.53
CA ILE A 161 -5.74 0.00 12.99
C ILE A 161 -4.50 -0.75 13.48
N THR A 162 -4.26 -1.96 12.99
CA THR A 162 -3.08 -2.76 13.35
C THR A 162 -1.78 -2.06 12.97
N TRP A 163 -1.68 -1.53 11.74
CA TRP A 163 -0.49 -0.81 11.27
C TRP A 163 -0.25 0.48 12.06
N LEU A 164 -1.32 1.21 12.41
CA LEU A 164 -1.21 2.39 13.26
C LEU A 164 -0.72 2.01 14.67
N ALA A 165 -1.34 1.02 15.30
CA ALA A 165 -0.96 0.60 16.65
C ALA A 165 0.51 0.17 16.73
N TYR A 166 0.99 -0.59 15.74
CA TYR A 166 2.39 -1.00 15.67
C TYR A 166 3.34 0.20 15.57
N GLN A 167 3.07 1.13 14.65
CA GLN A 167 3.91 2.32 14.48
C GLN A 167 3.87 3.27 15.69
N LEU A 168 2.74 3.35 16.41
CA LEU A 168 2.64 4.14 17.63
C LEU A 168 3.50 3.59 18.77
N ILE A 169 3.71 2.28 18.84
CA ILE A 169 4.61 1.67 19.85
C ILE A 169 6.07 2.11 19.60
N GLU A 170 6.45 2.28 18.34
CA GLU A 170 7.79 2.70 17.94
C GLU A 170 7.97 4.23 17.91
N ALA A 171 6.88 5.00 18.07
CA ALA A 171 6.92 6.44 18.00
C ALA A 171 7.57 7.05 19.25
N ILE A 172 8.79 7.55 19.09
CA ILE A 172 9.44 8.43 20.07
C ILE A 172 8.92 9.86 19.82
N PRO A 173 8.39 10.58 20.83
CA PRO A 173 7.94 11.95 20.62
C PRO A 173 9.12 12.85 20.24
N THR A 174 9.00 13.62 19.16
CA THR A 174 10.04 14.58 18.71
C THR A 174 10.38 15.60 19.81
N GLN A 175 9.39 15.97 20.62
CA GLN A 175 9.57 16.85 21.79
C GLN A 175 10.56 16.28 22.82
N ALA A 176 10.68 14.95 22.94
CA ALA A 176 11.61 14.30 23.85
C ALA A 176 13.06 14.43 23.39
N MET A 177 13.32 14.54 22.07
CA MET A 177 14.67 14.76 21.54
C MET A 177 15.17 16.20 21.75
N ILE A 178 14.29 17.21 21.64
CA ILE A 178 14.66 18.62 21.85
C ILE A 178 15.11 18.86 23.31
N THR A 179 14.46 18.22 24.27
CA THR A 179 14.82 18.33 25.69
C THR A 179 16.21 17.74 26.00
N ILE A 180 16.61 16.66 25.30
CA ILE A 180 17.92 16.01 25.51
C ILE A 180 19.06 16.83 24.89
N LEU A 181 18.81 17.53 23.78
CA LEU A 181 19.80 18.38 23.11
C LEU A 181 19.92 19.79 23.72
N SER A 182 18.98 20.19 24.58
CA SER A 182 19.01 21.48 25.28
C SER A 182 19.72 21.42 26.65
N THR A 183 20.15 20.24 27.09
CA THR A 183 20.81 20.03 28.40
C THR A 183 22.34 19.87 28.31
N HIS A 184 22.96 20.33 27.23
CA HIS A 184 24.42 20.38 27.07
C HIS A 184 24.90 21.77 26.67
#